data_AF-A0A378Y8U7-F1
#
_entry.id   AF-A0A378Y8U7-F1
#
_cell.length_a   1.000
_cell.length_b   1.000
_cell.length_c   1.000
_cell.angle_alpha   90.00
_cell.angle_beta   90.00
_cell.angle_gamma   90.00
#
_symmetry.space_group_name_H-M   'P 1'
#
loop_
_entity.id
_entity.type
_entity.pdbx_description
1 polymer ?
#
loop_
_entity_poly.entity_id
_entity_poly.type
_entity_poly.pdbx_seq_one_letter_code
_entity_poly.pdbx_strand_id
1 'polypeptide(L)'
;MDSGDALLRRMIARRRRDNVIFTVLAGLAILGGGHAILSLFSEAPPGPSDDTTVSIVGNAQLAGSFAQEFVVAYLGATAGDQDRIAHFIGGGDSIALPATARQVSDPAVVSVRRTRASTPIEIWSVTVSVRPETATRTTGGKQTSAAPMPQYYRVGVAVNHGRLRALSRPWLVAPPAEGQDLLTVYSSPCGEESPLAHVATGFLDVFLTGSGDVTRYTSHDSDITALRPAPFSELESVSVSAQDSGCGTTGSSARVLATVTPAVGGDTLAPLDYPLTMVRVEEQWQVQTIDSIPALPDPITVVAGGVAPNTPRSSASTTAPSPSVTVPPATQN
;
A
#
# COMPACT_ATOMS: atom_id res chain seq x y z
N MET A 1 28.55 2.79 -87.71
CA MET A 1 27.24 2.12 -87.62
C MET A 1 27.14 1.44 -86.24
N ASP A 2 27.21 2.24 -85.17
CA ASP A 2 27.48 1.75 -83.80
C ASP A 2 26.44 2.33 -82.82
N SER A 3 25.16 2.06 -83.08
CA SER A 3 24.06 2.61 -82.26
C SER A 3 22.96 1.60 -81.92
N GLY A 4 22.81 0.53 -82.70
CA GLY A 4 21.80 -0.52 -82.43
C GLY A 4 22.16 -1.47 -81.27
N ASP A 5 23.42 -1.90 -81.20
CA ASP A 5 23.84 -2.92 -80.21
C ASP A 5 23.98 -2.38 -78.78
N ALA A 6 24.28 -1.08 -78.64
CA ALA A 6 24.36 -0.43 -77.34
C ALA A 6 22.98 -0.24 -76.69
N LEU A 7 21.94 -0.03 -77.49
CA LEU A 7 20.55 0.08 -77.01
C LEU A 7 19.98 -1.27 -76.59
N LEU A 8 20.25 -2.34 -77.34
CA LEU A 8 19.81 -3.71 -77.01
C LEU A 8 20.46 -4.24 -75.73
N ARG A 9 21.76 -3.99 -75.52
CA ARG A 9 22.46 -4.40 -74.27
C ARG A 9 21.98 -3.64 -73.03
N ARG A 10 21.64 -2.34 -73.17
CA ARG A 10 21.08 -1.55 -72.05
C ARG A 10 19.64 -1.98 -71.70
N MET A 11 18.85 -2.43 -72.67
CA MET A 11 17.47 -2.88 -72.43
C MET A 11 17.41 -4.26 -71.74
N ILE A 12 18.31 -5.18 -72.08
CA ILE A 12 18.38 -6.53 -71.46
C ILE A 12 18.89 -6.47 -70.01
N ALA A 13 19.80 -5.54 -69.70
CA ALA A 13 20.36 -5.38 -68.35
C ALA A 13 19.37 -4.78 -67.34
N ARG A 14 18.45 -3.89 -67.77
CA ARG A 14 17.42 -3.32 -66.87
C ARG A 14 16.38 -4.37 -66.47
N ARG A 15 15.90 -5.18 -67.42
CA ARG A 15 14.88 -6.21 -67.17
C ARG A 15 15.34 -7.31 -66.20
N ARG A 16 16.64 -7.64 -66.17
CA ARG A 16 17.20 -8.59 -65.19
C ARG A 16 17.37 -7.99 -63.79
N ARG A 17 17.69 -6.70 -63.67
CA ARG A 17 17.81 -6.03 -62.37
C ARG A 17 16.46 -5.84 -61.71
N ASP A 18 15.43 -5.48 -62.48
CA ASP A 18 14.08 -5.31 -61.95
C ASP A 18 13.50 -6.66 -61.48
N ASN A 19 13.73 -7.75 -62.23
CA ASN A 19 13.30 -9.08 -61.82
C ASN A 19 14.02 -9.62 -60.56
N VAL A 20 15.28 -9.24 -60.35
CA VAL A 20 16.04 -9.63 -59.14
C VAL A 20 15.62 -8.79 -57.92
N ILE A 21 15.32 -7.51 -58.11
CA ILE A 21 14.82 -6.64 -57.03
C ILE A 21 13.41 -7.08 -56.60
N PHE A 22 12.54 -7.44 -57.55
CA PHE A 22 11.20 -7.97 -57.22
C PHE A 22 11.27 -9.33 -56.49
N THR A 23 12.17 -10.24 -56.85
CA THR A 23 12.31 -11.53 -56.14
C THR A 23 12.93 -11.37 -54.75
N VAL A 24 13.88 -10.45 -54.56
CA VAL A 24 14.46 -10.16 -53.24
C VAL A 24 13.45 -9.47 -52.33
N LEU A 25 12.67 -8.51 -52.85
CA LEU A 25 11.60 -7.85 -52.08
C LEU A 25 10.44 -8.79 -51.76
N ALA A 26 10.05 -9.67 -52.69
CA ALA A 26 9.05 -10.71 -52.42
C ALA A 26 9.53 -11.71 -51.36
N GLY A 27 10.82 -12.11 -51.39
CA GLY A 27 11.42 -12.97 -50.37
C GLY A 27 11.46 -12.32 -48.98
N LEU A 28 11.83 -11.05 -48.89
CA LEU A 28 11.85 -10.28 -47.63
C LEU A 28 10.44 -10.02 -47.09
N ALA A 29 9.44 -9.81 -47.95
CA ALA A 29 8.05 -9.66 -47.53
C ALA A 29 7.45 -10.97 -46.97
N ILE A 30 7.84 -12.12 -47.51
CA ILE A 30 7.42 -13.44 -46.99
C ILE A 30 8.11 -13.74 -45.65
N LEU A 31 9.39 -13.41 -45.50
CA LEU A 31 10.13 -13.61 -44.24
C LEU A 31 9.70 -12.63 -43.14
N GLY A 32 9.44 -11.36 -43.48
CA GLY A 32 8.97 -10.34 -42.54
C GLY A 32 7.49 -10.48 -42.17
N GLY A 33 6.63 -10.77 -43.16
CA GLY A 33 5.20 -11.01 -42.94
C GLY A 33 4.92 -12.34 -42.24
N GLY A 34 5.72 -13.37 -42.51
CA GLY A 34 5.64 -14.66 -41.83
C GLY A 34 5.87 -14.56 -40.32
N HIS A 35 6.80 -13.71 -39.87
CA HIS A 35 7.07 -13.54 -38.43
C HIS A 35 5.94 -12.79 -37.71
N ALA A 36 5.34 -11.78 -38.35
CA ALA A 36 4.20 -11.06 -37.82
C ALA A 36 2.94 -11.95 -37.72
N ILE A 37 2.69 -12.80 -38.73
CA ILE A 37 1.58 -13.76 -38.70
C ILE A 37 1.83 -14.84 -37.65
N LEU A 38 3.06 -15.34 -37.50
CA LEU A 38 3.41 -16.29 -36.44
C LEU A 38 3.23 -15.70 -35.04
N SER A 39 3.49 -14.39 -34.85
CA SER A 39 3.24 -13.74 -33.56
C SER A 39 1.76 -13.58 -33.20
N LEU A 40 0.84 -13.61 -34.18
CA LEU A 40 -0.62 -13.63 -33.95
C LEU A 40 -1.14 -15.02 -33.55
N PHE A 41 -0.35 -16.08 -33.82
CA PHE A 41 -0.61 -17.46 -33.39
C PHE A 41 0.26 -17.91 -32.22
N SER A 42 1.15 -17.04 -31.72
CA SER A 42 1.78 -17.23 -30.43
C SER A 42 0.74 -16.95 -29.35
N GLU A 43 0.08 -18.02 -28.90
CA GLU A 43 -0.77 -18.00 -27.72
C GLU A 43 -0.02 -17.28 -26.61
N ALA A 44 -0.65 -16.26 -26.01
CA ALA A 44 -0.07 -15.56 -24.88
C ALA A 44 0.38 -16.62 -23.86
N PRO A 45 1.59 -16.50 -23.27
CA PRO A 45 2.07 -17.49 -22.32
C PRO A 45 0.94 -17.79 -21.33
N PRO A 46 0.56 -19.06 -21.14
CA PRO A 46 -0.53 -19.38 -20.25
C PRO A 46 -0.26 -18.71 -18.90
N GLY A 47 -1.25 -17.99 -18.39
CA GLY A 47 -1.18 -17.40 -17.07
C GLY A 47 -0.86 -18.48 -16.03
N PRO A 48 -0.37 -18.11 -14.83
CA PRO A 48 -0.13 -19.09 -13.78
C PRO A 48 -1.41 -19.91 -13.55
N SER A 49 -1.28 -21.24 -13.51
CA SER A 49 -2.41 -22.11 -13.19
C SER A 49 -2.92 -21.83 -11.78
N ASP A 50 -4.17 -22.20 -11.50
CA ASP A 50 -4.75 -22.08 -10.15
C ASP A 50 -3.86 -22.76 -9.11
N ASP A 51 -3.35 -23.96 -9.40
CA ASP A 51 -2.40 -24.68 -8.53
C ASP A 51 -1.11 -23.89 -8.28
N THR A 52 -0.58 -23.22 -9.31
CA THR A 52 0.61 -22.37 -9.19
C THR A 52 0.31 -21.17 -8.29
N THR A 53 -0.86 -20.55 -8.45
CA THR A 53 -1.29 -19.41 -7.64
C THR A 53 -1.48 -19.81 -6.19
N VAL A 54 -2.18 -20.93 -5.92
CA VAL A 54 -2.37 -21.49 -4.57
C VAL A 54 -1.02 -21.78 -3.92
N SER A 55 -0.08 -22.40 -4.64
CA SER A 55 1.26 -22.66 -4.12
C SER A 55 2.04 -21.38 -3.80
N ILE A 56 1.96 -20.35 -4.65
CA ILE A 56 2.65 -19.07 -4.41
C ILE A 56 2.10 -18.40 -3.16
N VAL A 57 0.77 -18.35 -2.99
CA VAL A 57 0.13 -17.77 -1.81
C VAL A 57 0.50 -18.56 -0.55
N GLY A 58 0.45 -19.90 -0.62
CA GLY A 58 0.86 -20.76 0.48
C GLY A 58 2.33 -20.56 0.89
N ASN A 59 3.25 -20.51 -0.08
CA ASN A 59 4.67 -20.26 0.18
C ASN A 59 4.92 -18.86 0.74
N ALA A 60 4.16 -17.85 0.31
CA ALA A 60 4.24 -16.50 0.87
C ALA A 60 3.85 -16.47 2.35
N GLN A 61 2.77 -17.17 2.73
CA GLN A 61 2.34 -17.28 4.13
C GLN A 61 3.38 -18.02 4.99
N LEU A 62 3.93 -19.13 4.48
CA LEU A 62 4.99 -19.89 5.16
C LEU A 62 6.25 -19.05 5.37
N ALA A 63 6.70 -18.32 4.34
CA ALA A 63 7.84 -17.43 4.46
C ALA A 63 7.59 -16.29 5.46
N GLY A 64 6.36 -15.75 5.45
CA GLY A 64 5.90 -14.71 6.37
C GLY A 64 5.98 -15.13 7.83
N SER A 65 5.31 -16.24 8.18
CA SER A 65 5.28 -16.75 9.56
C SER A 65 6.67 -17.14 10.06
N PHE A 66 7.47 -17.81 9.22
CA PHE A 66 8.85 -18.18 9.54
C PHE A 66 9.73 -16.96 9.82
N ALA A 67 9.65 -15.93 8.98
CA ALA A 67 10.43 -14.70 9.19
C ALA A 67 10.01 -13.98 10.47
N GLN A 68 8.71 -13.94 10.78
CA GLN A 68 8.19 -13.35 12.01
C GLN A 68 8.77 -14.07 13.24
N GLU A 69 8.69 -15.40 13.27
CA GLU A 69 9.24 -16.22 14.35
C GLU A 69 10.76 -16.03 14.49
N PHE A 70 11.48 -16.03 13.36
CA PHE A 70 12.93 -15.84 13.37
C PHE A 70 13.34 -14.47 13.91
N VAL A 71 12.65 -13.39 13.53
CA VAL A 71 12.97 -12.03 14.02
C VAL A 71 12.77 -11.95 15.54
N VAL A 72 11.65 -12.48 16.06
CA VAL A 72 11.39 -12.51 17.50
C VAL A 72 12.42 -13.36 18.24
N ALA A 73 12.71 -14.57 17.73
CA ALA A 73 13.71 -15.45 18.32
C ALA A 73 15.10 -14.82 18.31
N TYR A 74 15.51 -14.19 17.21
CA TYR A 74 16.82 -13.59 17.06
C TYR A 74 17.03 -12.36 17.96
N LEU A 75 16.02 -11.49 18.11
CA LEU A 75 16.11 -10.30 18.96
C LEU A 75 16.03 -10.65 20.45
N GLY A 76 15.24 -11.67 20.79
CA GLY A 76 15.12 -12.19 22.15
C GLY A 76 16.23 -13.16 22.58
N ALA A 77 17.14 -13.54 21.69
CA ALA A 77 18.19 -14.52 21.98
C ALA A 77 19.34 -13.92 22.80
N THR A 78 19.90 -14.74 23.66
CA THR A 78 21.04 -14.45 24.53
C THR A 78 22.22 -15.40 24.26
N ALA A 79 23.36 -15.12 24.88
CA ALA A 79 24.47 -16.06 24.91
C ALA A 79 24.01 -17.40 25.52
N GLY A 80 24.03 -18.47 24.72
CA GLY A 80 23.48 -19.78 25.05
C GLY A 80 22.35 -20.23 24.10
N ASP A 81 21.69 -19.29 23.41
CA ASP A 81 20.59 -19.58 22.49
C ASP A 81 21.04 -19.90 21.05
N GLN A 82 22.32 -20.21 20.83
CA GLN A 82 22.90 -20.50 19.52
C GLN A 82 22.16 -21.62 18.79
N ASP A 83 21.90 -22.74 19.46
CA ASP A 83 21.20 -23.90 18.89
C ASP A 83 19.78 -23.53 18.44
N ARG A 84 19.10 -22.66 19.22
CA ARG A 84 17.77 -22.13 18.88
C ARG A 84 17.83 -21.32 17.59
N ILE A 85 18.85 -20.48 17.42
CA ILE A 85 19.04 -19.66 16.22
C ILE A 85 19.45 -20.51 15.01
N ALA A 86 20.22 -21.58 15.22
CA ALA A 86 20.63 -22.49 14.17
C ALA A 86 19.47 -23.29 13.56
N HIS A 87 18.29 -23.35 14.21
CA HIS A 87 17.07 -23.86 13.58
C HIS A 87 16.59 -22.98 12.41
N PHE A 88 16.86 -21.68 12.46
CA PHE A 88 16.40 -20.73 11.44
C PHE A 88 17.43 -20.48 10.35
N ILE A 89 18.72 -20.38 10.68
CA ILE A 89 19.76 -19.92 9.75
C ILE A 89 21.02 -20.80 9.78
N GLY A 90 21.62 -21.02 8.60
CA GLY A 90 22.93 -21.66 8.50
C GLY A 90 24.01 -20.89 9.27
N GLY A 91 24.82 -21.59 10.05
CA GLY A 91 25.86 -20.97 10.87
C GLY A 91 25.34 -20.24 12.12
N GLY A 92 24.07 -20.44 12.49
CA GLY A 92 23.48 -19.88 13.73
C GLY A 92 24.31 -20.19 14.98
N ASP A 93 24.94 -21.37 15.03
CA ASP A 93 25.76 -21.82 16.15
C ASP A 93 27.01 -20.97 16.40
N SER A 94 27.45 -20.24 15.37
CA SER A 94 28.65 -19.38 15.40
C SER A 94 28.34 -17.90 15.60
N ILE A 95 27.07 -17.54 15.79
CA ILE A 95 26.66 -16.15 15.97
C ILE A 95 27.00 -15.71 17.41
N ALA A 96 27.73 -14.60 17.51
CA ALA A 96 27.89 -13.90 18.79
C ALA A 96 26.56 -13.27 19.19
N LEU A 97 25.92 -13.82 20.22
CA LEU A 97 24.67 -13.33 20.79
C LEU A 97 24.95 -12.46 22.03
N PRO A 98 24.10 -11.45 22.30
CA PRO A 98 24.29 -10.56 23.44
C PRO A 98 24.06 -11.28 24.78
N ALA A 99 24.60 -10.74 25.87
CA ALA A 99 24.33 -11.28 27.20
C ALA A 99 22.88 -11.02 27.67
N THR A 100 22.27 -9.94 27.19
CA THR A 100 20.90 -9.54 27.53
C THR A 100 20.02 -9.55 26.29
N ALA A 101 18.85 -10.17 26.42
CA ALA A 101 17.84 -10.21 25.37
C ALA A 101 17.27 -8.83 25.11
N ARG A 102 16.97 -8.54 23.85
CA ARG A 102 16.19 -7.36 23.50
C ARG A 102 14.71 -7.74 23.44
N GLN A 103 13.96 -7.33 24.45
CA GLN A 103 12.52 -7.59 24.49
C GLN A 103 11.80 -6.81 23.40
N VAL A 104 10.97 -7.53 22.65
CA VAL A 104 10.14 -7.00 21.57
C VAL A 104 8.74 -7.59 21.65
N SER A 105 7.73 -6.80 21.31
CA SER A 105 6.33 -7.19 21.26
C SER A 105 5.71 -6.86 19.90
N ASP A 106 4.43 -7.22 19.73
CA ASP A 106 3.60 -6.92 18.56
C ASP A 106 4.28 -7.23 17.20
N PRO A 107 4.77 -8.46 17.00
CA PRO A 107 5.38 -8.83 15.72
C PRO A 107 4.31 -8.92 14.63
N ALA A 108 4.57 -8.30 13.49
CA ALA A 108 3.68 -8.37 12.33
C ALA A 108 4.45 -8.41 11.01
N VAL A 109 3.99 -9.21 10.06
CA VAL A 109 4.55 -9.25 8.70
C VAL A 109 4.02 -8.05 7.90
N VAL A 110 4.93 -7.19 7.45
CA VAL A 110 4.64 -5.92 6.76
C VAL A 110 4.68 -6.09 5.23
N SER A 111 5.56 -6.94 4.73
CA SER A 111 5.64 -7.24 3.30
C SER A 111 6.24 -8.62 3.07
N VAL A 112 5.73 -9.30 2.05
CA VAL A 112 6.26 -10.56 1.55
C VAL A 112 6.41 -10.42 0.03
N ARG A 113 7.64 -10.52 -0.48
CA ARG A 113 7.92 -10.37 -1.90
C ARG A 113 8.77 -11.52 -2.42
N ARG A 114 8.25 -12.26 -3.40
CA ARG A 114 9.04 -13.26 -4.14
C ARG A 114 10.12 -12.51 -4.91
N THR A 115 11.38 -12.78 -4.59
CA THR A 115 12.53 -12.11 -5.20
C THR A 115 13.13 -12.97 -6.31
N ARG A 116 13.17 -14.29 -6.12
CA ARG A 116 13.57 -15.26 -7.15
C ARG A 116 12.75 -16.53 -7.04
N ALA A 117 12.56 -17.17 -8.19
CA ALA A 117 11.93 -18.47 -8.29
C ALA A 117 12.80 -19.36 -9.17
N SER A 118 13.25 -20.49 -8.64
CA SER A 118 13.96 -21.52 -9.39
C SER A 118 13.55 -22.86 -8.83
N THR A 119 12.59 -23.53 -9.47
CA THR A 119 12.07 -24.82 -9.00
C THR A 119 13.20 -25.79 -8.63
N PRO A 120 13.23 -26.37 -7.41
CA PRO A 120 12.16 -26.36 -6.41
C PRO A 120 12.26 -25.25 -5.33
N ILE A 121 13.20 -24.31 -5.45
CA ILE A 121 13.52 -23.30 -4.44
C ILE A 121 12.93 -21.94 -4.81
N GLU A 122 12.26 -21.33 -3.85
CA GLU A 122 11.78 -19.96 -3.94
C GLU A 122 12.46 -19.08 -2.90
N ILE A 123 12.85 -17.88 -3.30
CA ILE A 123 13.47 -16.90 -2.41
C ILE A 123 12.52 -15.73 -2.21
N TRP A 124 12.22 -15.48 -0.95
CA TRP A 124 11.31 -14.46 -0.48
C TRP A 124 12.06 -13.42 0.33
N SER A 125 11.72 -12.16 0.12
CA SER A 125 12.11 -11.06 0.99
C SER A 125 10.92 -10.72 1.87
N VAL A 126 11.08 -10.90 3.19
CA VAL A 126 10.03 -10.63 4.16
C VAL A 126 10.47 -9.47 5.06
N THR A 127 9.61 -8.48 5.24
CA THR A 127 9.82 -7.41 6.24
C THR A 127 8.84 -7.61 7.38
N VAL A 128 9.34 -7.59 8.62
CA VAL A 128 8.60 -7.79 9.86
C VAL A 128 8.75 -6.55 10.72
N SER A 129 7.65 -6.00 11.24
CA SER A 129 7.68 -4.98 12.28
C SER A 129 7.66 -5.62 13.66
N VAL A 130 8.40 -5.04 14.60
CA VAL A 130 8.34 -5.36 16.03
C VAL A 130 8.38 -4.08 16.85
N ARG A 131 7.77 -4.06 18.03
CA ARG A 131 7.88 -2.94 18.97
C ARG A 131 8.91 -3.28 20.04
N PRO A 132 10.04 -2.57 20.14
CA PRO A 132 10.94 -2.77 21.27
C PRO A 132 10.25 -2.32 22.56
N GLU A 133 10.56 -2.93 23.70
CA GLU A 133 10.10 -2.39 24.98
C GLU A 133 10.65 -0.98 25.21
N THR A 134 9.86 -0.13 25.88
CA THR A 134 10.15 1.30 26.04
C THR A 134 11.49 1.51 26.75
N ALA A 135 12.44 2.12 26.07
CA ALA A 135 13.63 2.65 26.71
C ALA A 135 13.21 3.83 27.59
N THR A 136 13.26 3.63 28.90
CA THR A 136 12.94 4.69 29.84
C THR A 136 14.11 5.66 29.89
N ARG A 137 13.90 6.92 29.47
CA ARG A 137 14.97 7.91 29.42
C ARG A 137 14.80 8.94 30.53
N THR A 138 15.76 8.98 31.44
CA THR A 138 15.84 9.99 32.49
C THR A 138 16.71 11.13 31.99
N THR A 139 16.12 12.31 31.81
CA THR A 139 16.86 13.53 31.47
C THR A 139 16.49 14.60 32.50
N GLY A 140 17.47 15.09 33.26
CA GLY A 140 17.24 16.12 34.28
C GLY A 140 16.27 15.73 35.40
N GLY A 141 16.25 14.46 35.83
CA GLY A 141 15.36 13.98 36.89
C GLY A 141 13.90 13.73 36.45
N LYS A 142 13.56 13.98 35.18
CA LYS A 142 12.24 13.69 34.62
C LYS A 142 12.31 12.42 33.78
N GLN A 143 11.56 11.41 34.20
CA GLN A 143 11.40 10.15 33.48
C GLN A 143 10.46 10.39 32.29
N THR A 144 10.98 10.32 31.07
CA THR A 144 10.13 10.41 29.87
C THR A 144 10.04 9.03 29.24
N SER A 145 8.84 8.46 29.26
CA SER A 145 8.50 7.24 28.54
C SER A 145 7.89 7.68 27.21
N ALA A 146 8.61 7.48 26.10
CA ALA A 146 8.05 7.66 24.77
C ALA A 146 7.55 6.30 24.28
N ALA A 147 6.32 6.23 23.76
CA ALA A 147 5.83 4.99 23.16
C ALA A 147 6.81 4.53 22.07
N PRO A 148 7.32 3.29 22.14
CA PRO A 148 8.37 2.84 21.24
C PRO A 148 7.81 2.72 19.83
N MET A 149 8.40 3.45 18.89
CA MET A 149 8.07 3.32 17.47
C MET A 149 8.40 1.90 16.98
N PRO A 150 7.57 1.31 16.11
CA PRO A 150 7.86 0.01 15.53
C PRO A 150 9.17 0.08 14.74
N GLN A 151 9.96 -0.98 14.85
CA GLN A 151 11.18 -1.20 14.10
C GLN A 151 10.96 -2.29 13.07
N TYR A 152 11.57 -2.13 11.89
CA TYR A 152 11.32 -3.01 10.75
C TYR A 152 12.58 -3.81 10.44
N TYR A 153 12.45 -5.12 10.42
CA TYR A 153 13.53 -6.05 10.12
C TYR A 153 13.22 -6.81 8.84
N ARG A 154 14.21 -6.93 7.96
CA ARG A 154 14.08 -7.73 6.75
C ARG A 154 14.87 -9.03 6.89
N VAL A 155 14.31 -10.10 6.30
CA VAL A 155 14.88 -11.43 6.25
C VAL A 155 14.70 -12.00 4.84
N GLY A 156 15.75 -12.58 4.27
CA GLY A 156 15.64 -13.44 3.09
C GLY A 156 15.29 -14.86 3.51
N VAL A 157 14.22 -15.43 2.96
CA VAL A 157 13.75 -16.79 3.29
C VAL A 157 13.77 -17.65 2.03
N ALA A 158 14.42 -18.81 2.10
CA ALA A 158 14.31 -19.85 1.10
C ALA A 158 13.19 -20.83 1.50
N VAL A 159 12.31 -21.12 0.54
CA VAL A 159 11.25 -22.12 0.65
C VAL A 159 11.53 -23.22 -0.36
N ASN A 160 11.57 -24.47 0.07
CA ASN A 160 11.76 -25.64 -0.78
C ASN A 160 10.87 -26.79 -0.31
N HIS A 161 9.79 -27.08 -1.04
CA HIS A 161 8.79 -28.08 -0.66
C HIS A 161 8.35 -27.98 0.81
N GLY A 162 8.02 -26.77 1.26
CA GLY A 162 7.62 -26.48 2.65
C GLY A 162 8.77 -26.40 3.66
N ARG A 163 10.01 -26.70 3.28
CA ARG A 163 11.19 -26.52 4.13
C ARG A 163 11.68 -25.08 4.05
N LEU A 164 11.90 -24.48 5.22
CA LEU A 164 12.19 -23.06 5.37
C LEU A 164 13.61 -22.85 5.90
N ARG A 165 14.32 -21.88 5.34
CA ARG A 165 15.63 -21.46 5.87
C ARG A 165 15.86 -19.98 5.64
N ALA A 166 16.35 -19.28 6.66
CA ALA A 166 16.83 -17.92 6.49
C ALA A 166 18.16 -17.92 5.71
N LEU A 167 18.29 -16.96 4.80
CA LEU A 167 19.49 -16.75 3.99
C LEU A 167 20.49 -15.80 4.67
N SER A 168 20.02 -14.98 5.62
CA SER A 168 20.81 -14.02 6.36
C SER A 168 20.17 -13.73 7.71
N ARG A 169 20.97 -13.15 8.61
CA ARG A 169 20.45 -12.59 9.87
C ARG A 169 19.45 -11.46 9.57
N PRO A 170 18.50 -11.17 10.48
CA PRO A 170 17.64 -10.00 10.33
C PRO A 170 18.47 -8.73 10.28
N TRP A 171 18.12 -7.80 9.39
CA TRP A 171 18.73 -6.48 9.34
C TRP A 171 17.65 -5.39 9.40
N LEU A 172 17.98 -4.28 10.07
CA LEU A 172 17.07 -3.17 10.25
C LEU A 172 16.88 -2.43 8.91
N VAL A 173 15.64 -2.07 8.59
CA VAL A 173 15.26 -1.30 7.40
C VAL A 173 14.36 -0.12 7.78
N ALA A 174 14.22 0.84 6.86
CA ALA A 174 13.28 1.94 7.02
C ALA A 174 11.81 1.43 7.07
N PRO A 175 10.91 2.14 7.76
CA PRO A 175 9.47 1.87 7.68
C PRO A 175 8.97 1.99 6.22
N PRO A 176 7.84 1.36 5.87
CA PRO A 176 7.10 1.70 4.66
C PRO A 176 6.84 3.21 4.60
N ALA A 177 6.90 3.78 3.39
CA ALA A 177 6.53 5.17 3.21
C ALA A 177 5.04 5.37 3.48
N GLU A 178 4.69 6.54 4.02
CA GLU A 178 3.29 6.93 4.21
C GLU A 178 2.59 7.05 2.85
N GLY A 179 1.32 6.66 2.82
CA GLY A 179 0.47 6.81 1.65
C GLY A 179 0.15 8.27 1.37
N GLN A 180 -0.44 8.53 0.19
CA GLN A 180 -0.96 9.85 -0.15
C GLN A 180 -2.41 9.96 0.29
N ASP A 181 -2.80 11.14 0.78
CA ASP A 181 -4.20 11.42 1.09
C ASP A 181 -5.03 11.48 -0.20
N LEU A 182 -6.20 10.84 -0.18
CA LEU A 182 -7.14 10.84 -1.28
C LEU A 182 -8.31 11.78 -0.95
N LEU A 183 -8.76 12.53 -1.96
CA LEU A 183 -9.94 13.38 -1.82
C LEU A 183 -11.19 12.49 -1.72
N THR A 184 -12.09 12.78 -0.78
CA THR A 184 -13.41 12.16 -0.69
C THR A 184 -14.48 13.10 -1.28
N VAL A 185 -15.64 12.56 -1.64
CA VAL A 185 -16.73 13.36 -2.23
C VAL A 185 -17.48 14.22 -1.21
N TYR A 186 -17.32 13.95 0.09
CA TYR A 186 -18.12 14.52 1.17
C TYR A 186 -17.64 15.93 1.55
N SER A 187 -18.06 16.91 0.76
CA SER A 187 -17.60 18.30 0.88
C SER A 187 -18.59 19.23 1.59
N SER A 188 -19.81 18.76 1.82
CA SER A 188 -20.91 19.60 2.33
C SER A 188 -21.36 19.15 3.71
N PRO A 189 -21.01 19.86 4.79
CA PRO A 189 -21.53 19.55 6.12
C PRO A 189 -23.04 19.80 6.18
N CYS A 190 -23.76 18.86 6.78
CA CYS A 190 -25.20 18.92 6.96
C CYS A 190 -25.54 19.30 8.40
N GLY A 191 -26.48 20.24 8.55
CA GLY A 191 -27.01 20.61 9.87
C GLY A 191 -27.79 19.45 10.49
N GLU A 192 -27.85 19.40 11.82
CA GLU A 192 -28.53 18.36 12.60
C GLU A 192 -30.02 18.23 12.24
N GLU A 193 -30.65 19.33 11.82
CA GLU A 193 -32.05 19.38 11.39
C GLU A 193 -32.28 18.98 9.92
N SER A 194 -31.24 18.55 9.21
CA SER A 194 -31.38 18.13 7.81
C SER A 194 -31.97 16.72 7.71
N PRO A 195 -32.73 16.42 6.64
CA PRO A 195 -33.29 15.08 6.44
C PRO A 195 -32.25 13.96 6.45
N LEU A 196 -31.06 14.18 5.87
CA LEU A 196 -29.98 13.18 5.90
C LEU A 196 -29.40 13.02 7.32
N ALA A 197 -29.24 14.11 8.07
CA ALA A 197 -28.71 14.03 9.44
C ALA A 197 -29.66 13.29 10.38
N HIS A 198 -30.96 13.56 10.32
CA HIS A 198 -31.96 12.84 11.12
C HIS A 198 -31.92 11.33 10.89
N VAL A 199 -31.86 10.91 9.62
CA VAL A 199 -31.82 9.47 9.28
C VAL A 199 -30.47 8.86 9.65
N ALA A 200 -29.35 9.52 9.37
CA ALA A 200 -28.01 9.04 9.76
C ALA A 200 -27.90 8.82 11.27
N THR A 201 -28.30 9.81 12.07
CA THR A 201 -28.20 9.77 13.53
C THR A 201 -29.10 8.70 14.12
N GLY A 202 -30.37 8.65 13.70
CA GLY A 202 -31.30 7.63 14.18
C GLY A 202 -30.88 6.21 13.78
N PHE A 203 -30.40 6.03 12.55
CA PHE A 203 -29.83 4.77 12.08
C PHE A 203 -28.64 4.32 12.94
N LEU A 204 -27.65 5.20 13.13
CA LEU A 204 -26.44 4.85 13.88
C LEU A 204 -26.72 4.59 15.35
N ASP A 205 -27.65 5.31 15.98
CA ASP A 205 -28.05 5.06 17.36
C ASP A 205 -28.55 3.62 17.54
N VAL A 206 -29.57 3.22 16.76
CA VAL A 206 -30.13 1.87 16.88
C VAL A 206 -29.20 0.78 16.35
N PHE A 207 -28.37 1.08 15.34
CA PHE A 207 -27.41 0.14 14.77
C PHE A 207 -26.28 -0.21 15.75
N LEU A 208 -25.77 0.79 16.48
CA LEU A 208 -24.58 0.68 17.33
C LEU A 208 -24.90 0.37 18.79
N THR A 209 -26.03 0.85 19.30
CA THR A 209 -26.43 0.62 20.70
C THR A 209 -27.45 -0.52 20.85
N GLY A 210 -28.06 -0.94 19.74
CA GLY A 210 -29.13 -1.95 19.75
C GLY A 210 -30.40 -1.49 20.46
N SER A 211 -30.54 -0.19 20.76
CA SER A 211 -31.64 0.43 21.53
C SER A 211 -32.96 0.60 20.76
N GLY A 212 -33.19 -0.16 19.70
CA GLY A 212 -34.36 0.03 18.86
C GLY A 212 -34.43 -0.88 17.65
N ASP A 213 -35.20 -0.44 16.66
CA ASP A 213 -35.43 -1.18 15.43
C ASP A 213 -34.75 -0.48 14.25
N VAL A 214 -33.70 -1.11 13.72
CA VAL A 214 -32.91 -0.58 12.61
C VAL A 214 -33.70 -0.47 11.31
N THR A 215 -34.73 -1.32 11.12
CA THR A 215 -35.52 -1.35 9.88
C THR A 215 -36.37 -0.10 9.68
N ARG A 216 -36.46 0.78 10.69
CA ARG A 216 -37.10 2.10 10.58
C ARG A 216 -36.29 3.09 9.77
N TYR A 217 -34.98 2.89 9.69
CA TYR A 217 -34.06 3.79 9.03
C TYR A 217 -33.43 3.20 7.78
N THR A 218 -33.73 1.94 7.45
CA THR A 218 -33.12 1.24 6.31
C THR A 218 -34.14 0.92 5.24
N SER A 219 -33.67 0.81 3.99
CA SER A 219 -34.53 0.43 2.86
C SER A 219 -34.93 -1.04 2.93
N HIS A 220 -36.05 -1.41 2.33
CA HIS A 220 -36.51 -2.81 2.30
C HIS A 220 -35.46 -3.78 1.74
N ASP A 221 -34.70 -3.34 0.74
CA ASP A 221 -33.65 -4.14 0.09
C ASP A 221 -32.31 -4.09 0.84
N SER A 222 -32.25 -3.50 2.05
CA SER A 222 -31.04 -3.49 2.86
C SER A 222 -30.95 -4.79 3.67
N ASP A 223 -29.80 -5.46 3.64
CA ASP A 223 -29.49 -6.58 4.53
C ASP A 223 -28.90 -6.12 5.89
N ILE A 224 -29.15 -4.87 6.28
CA ILE A 224 -28.54 -4.27 7.46
C ILE A 224 -29.30 -4.67 8.73
N THR A 225 -28.57 -5.26 9.68
CA THR A 225 -29.08 -5.59 11.01
C THR A 225 -28.26 -4.90 12.09
N ALA A 226 -28.89 -4.47 13.19
CA ALA A 226 -28.19 -3.91 14.35
C ALA A 226 -27.14 -4.87 14.92
N LEU A 227 -26.04 -4.32 15.45
CA LEU A 227 -24.95 -5.11 16.01
C LEU A 227 -25.37 -5.85 17.27
N ARG A 228 -25.01 -7.14 17.36
CA ARG A 228 -25.35 -8.01 18.50
C ARG A 228 -24.15 -8.86 18.93
N PRO A 229 -23.74 -8.80 20.22
CA PRO A 229 -24.20 -7.86 21.25
C PRO A 229 -23.86 -6.40 20.89
N ALA A 230 -24.60 -5.43 21.44
CA ALA A 230 -24.35 -4.02 21.19
C ALA A 230 -22.95 -3.63 21.74
N PRO A 231 -22.05 -3.10 20.90
CA PRO A 231 -20.70 -2.72 21.34
C PRO A 231 -20.66 -1.44 22.18
N PHE A 232 -21.68 -0.57 22.05
CA PHE A 232 -21.73 0.74 22.69
C PHE A 232 -23.03 0.92 23.47
N SER A 233 -23.00 1.74 24.51
CA SER A 233 -24.20 2.05 25.31
C SER A 233 -24.94 3.28 24.81
N GLU A 234 -24.24 4.23 24.21
CA GLU A 234 -24.78 5.50 23.71
C GLU A 234 -23.83 6.14 22.69
N LEU A 235 -24.30 7.20 22.02
CA LEU A 235 -23.51 8.03 21.12
C LEU A 235 -23.41 9.44 21.69
N GLU A 236 -22.18 9.92 21.91
CA GLU A 236 -21.91 11.28 22.42
C GLU A 236 -22.22 12.34 21.35
N SER A 237 -21.85 12.08 20.10
CA SER A 237 -22.16 12.98 18.98
C SER A 237 -22.21 12.24 17.64
N VAL A 238 -22.99 12.79 16.71
CA VAL A 238 -23.02 12.36 15.31
C VAL A 238 -22.95 13.62 14.45
N SER A 239 -21.94 13.70 13.58
CA SER A 239 -21.82 14.75 12.57
C SER A 239 -21.90 14.17 11.17
N VAL A 240 -22.50 14.90 10.24
CA VAL A 240 -22.90 14.36 8.94
C VAL A 240 -22.43 15.29 7.83
N SER A 241 -21.74 14.74 6.83
CA SER A 241 -21.35 15.46 5.61
C SER A 241 -21.83 14.70 4.38
N ALA A 242 -22.44 15.40 3.43
CA ALA A 242 -22.94 14.83 2.19
C ALA A 242 -22.05 15.20 1.00
N GLN A 243 -22.24 14.46 -0.09
CA GLN A 243 -21.64 14.78 -1.39
C GLN A 243 -22.15 16.11 -1.94
N ASP A 244 -23.44 16.39 -1.77
CA ASP A 244 -24.09 17.62 -2.21
C ASP A 244 -24.52 18.52 -1.04
N SER A 245 -24.63 19.81 -1.31
CA SER A 245 -25.04 20.82 -0.31
C SER A 245 -26.54 20.83 -0.02
N GLY A 246 -27.33 20.01 -0.72
CA GLY A 246 -28.77 19.91 -0.52
C GLY A 246 -29.13 19.18 0.77
N CYS A 247 -28.24 18.34 1.31
CA CYS A 247 -28.43 17.62 2.57
C CYS A 247 -29.79 16.91 2.68
N GLY A 248 -30.25 16.34 1.56
CA GLY A 248 -31.51 15.60 1.46
C GLY A 248 -32.76 16.45 1.26
N THR A 249 -32.64 17.76 1.09
CA THR A 249 -33.77 18.62 0.68
C THR A 249 -34.20 18.36 -0.76
N THR A 250 -33.29 17.87 -1.60
CA THR A 250 -33.52 17.50 -2.99
C THR A 250 -32.83 16.18 -3.31
N GLY A 251 -33.18 15.58 -4.44
CA GLY A 251 -32.61 14.31 -4.89
C GLY A 251 -33.38 13.08 -4.41
N SER A 252 -33.03 11.94 -5.01
CA SER A 252 -33.58 10.61 -4.70
C SER A 252 -32.52 9.64 -4.14
N SER A 253 -31.25 10.03 -4.17
CA SER A 253 -30.13 9.30 -3.58
C SER A 253 -29.09 10.30 -3.09
N ALA A 254 -28.39 9.96 -2.02
CA ALA A 254 -27.31 10.75 -1.45
C ALA A 254 -26.21 9.83 -0.92
N ARG A 255 -24.96 10.29 -1.04
CA ARG A 255 -23.81 9.68 -0.37
C ARG A 255 -23.42 10.55 0.81
N VAL A 256 -23.32 9.93 1.98
CA VAL A 256 -23.14 10.60 3.26
C VAL A 256 -21.96 9.98 3.98
N LEU A 257 -21.14 10.79 4.64
CA LEU A 257 -20.19 10.35 5.65
C LEU A 257 -20.69 10.83 7.00
N ALA A 258 -21.03 9.89 7.87
CA ALA A 258 -21.41 10.17 9.25
C ALA A 258 -20.25 9.82 10.18
N THR A 259 -19.75 10.80 10.93
CA THR A 259 -18.73 10.62 11.95
C THR A 259 -19.41 10.58 13.31
N VAL A 260 -19.31 9.46 14.01
CA VAL A 260 -19.92 9.21 15.31
C VAL A 260 -18.85 9.11 16.39
N THR A 261 -19.11 9.70 17.54
CA THR A 261 -18.30 9.50 18.75
C THR A 261 -19.09 8.60 19.71
N PRO A 262 -18.78 7.29 19.79
CA PRO A 262 -19.52 6.39 20.67
C PRO A 262 -19.03 6.50 22.12
N ALA A 263 -19.85 6.02 23.06
CA ALA A 263 -19.46 5.89 24.47
C ALA A 263 -19.86 4.53 25.07
N VAL A 264 -19.11 4.11 26.09
CA VAL A 264 -19.38 2.89 26.88
C VAL A 264 -19.37 3.26 28.35
N GLY A 265 -20.52 3.15 29.02
CA GLY A 265 -20.63 3.47 30.44
C GLY A 265 -20.29 4.93 30.78
N GLY A 266 -20.57 5.86 29.85
CA GLY A 266 -20.26 7.29 29.97
C GLY A 266 -18.84 7.68 29.55
N ASP A 267 -17.97 6.72 29.22
CA ASP A 267 -16.63 7.00 28.71
C ASP A 267 -16.67 7.17 27.18
N THR A 268 -16.35 8.38 26.72
CA THR A 268 -16.23 8.72 25.29
C THR A 268 -15.07 7.96 24.65
N LEU A 269 -15.32 7.33 23.50
CA LEU A 269 -14.35 6.57 22.73
C LEU A 269 -13.89 7.32 21.48
N ALA A 270 -12.93 6.73 20.76
CA ALA A 270 -12.45 7.26 19.49
C ALA A 270 -13.59 7.34 18.46
N PRO A 271 -13.64 8.40 17.63
CA PRO A 271 -14.67 8.56 16.62
C PRO A 271 -14.56 7.48 15.53
N LEU A 272 -15.71 7.13 14.95
CA LEU A 272 -15.86 6.17 13.87
C LEU A 272 -16.53 6.84 12.67
N ASP A 273 -16.09 6.51 11.46
CA ASP A 273 -16.67 7.02 10.22
C ASP A 273 -17.52 5.94 9.53
N TYR A 274 -18.75 6.30 9.17
CA TYR A 274 -19.70 5.46 8.45
C TYR A 274 -20.04 6.11 7.10
N PRO A 275 -19.47 5.63 5.99
CA PRO A 275 -19.94 6.00 4.67
C PRO A 275 -21.26 5.28 4.39
N LEU A 276 -22.31 6.06 4.12
CA LEU A 276 -23.68 5.60 3.92
C LEU A 276 -24.14 6.00 2.52
N THR A 277 -24.73 5.06 1.79
CA THR A 277 -25.58 5.38 0.64
C THR A 277 -27.03 5.39 1.11
N MET A 278 -27.70 6.51 0.90
CA MET A 278 -29.10 6.71 1.24
C MET A 278 -29.95 6.87 -0.03
N VAL A 279 -31.19 6.43 0.06
CA VAL A 279 -32.20 6.56 -1.00
C VAL A 279 -33.46 7.18 -0.42
N ARG A 280 -34.18 7.92 -1.26
CA ARG A 280 -35.46 8.54 -0.89
C ARG A 280 -36.60 7.70 -1.45
N VAL A 281 -37.38 7.09 -0.57
CA VAL A 281 -38.54 6.24 -0.89
C VAL A 281 -39.76 6.86 -0.24
N GLU A 282 -40.82 7.12 -1.02
CA GLU A 282 -42.07 7.72 -0.53
C GLU A 282 -41.82 9.00 0.30
N GLU A 283 -40.96 9.89 -0.22
CA GLU A 283 -40.52 11.15 0.40
C GLU A 283 -39.66 11.00 1.68
N GLN A 284 -39.42 9.79 2.17
CA GLN A 284 -38.60 9.50 3.34
C GLN A 284 -37.21 9.00 2.95
N TRP A 285 -36.18 9.52 3.60
CA TRP A 285 -34.82 9.04 3.44
C TRP A 285 -34.60 7.76 4.22
N GLN A 286 -33.89 6.81 3.62
CA GLN A 286 -33.59 5.51 4.19
C GLN A 286 -32.15 5.13 3.81
N VAL A 287 -31.45 4.47 4.72
CA VAL A 287 -30.11 3.91 4.51
C VAL A 287 -30.24 2.64 3.67
N GLN A 288 -29.57 2.62 2.53
CA GLN A 288 -29.52 1.46 1.65
C GLN A 288 -28.32 0.58 1.97
N THR A 289 -27.14 1.18 2.11
CA THR A 289 -25.88 0.47 2.39
C THR A 289 -24.99 1.23 3.36
N ILE A 290 -24.20 0.48 4.12
CA ILE A 290 -22.94 0.96 4.70
C ILE A 290 -21.84 0.56 3.71
N ASP A 291 -21.18 1.55 3.12
CA ASP A 291 -20.22 1.30 2.05
C ASP A 291 -18.90 0.76 2.61
N SER A 292 -18.25 -0.15 1.88
CA SER A 292 -16.97 -0.73 2.33
C SER A 292 -15.79 0.25 2.28
N ILE A 293 -15.94 1.33 1.51
CA ILE A 293 -14.98 2.43 1.42
C ILE A 293 -15.74 3.76 1.31
N PRO A 294 -15.15 4.87 1.81
CA PRO A 294 -15.63 6.21 1.49
C PRO A 294 -15.70 6.44 -0.03
N ALA A 295 -16.73 7.15 -0.49
CA ALA A 295 -16.85 7.48 -1.89
C ALA A 295 -15.74 8.46 -2.33
N LEU A 296 -15.10 8.10 -3.45
CA LEU A 296 -14.03 8.86 -4.09
C LEU A 296 -14.57 9.54 -5.35
N PRO A 297 -14.00 10.70 -5.75
CA PRO A 297 -14.30 11.30 -7.04
C PRO A 297 -13.80 10.41 -8.18
N ASP A 298 -14.44 10.53 -9.34
CA ASP A 298 -13.97 9.95 -10.61
C ASP A 298 -13.54 11.09 -11.55
N PRO A 299 -12.25 11.19 -11.93
CA PRO A 299 -11.15 10.29 -11.56
C PRO A 299 -10.67 10.46 -10.12
N ILE A 300 -10.05 9.39 -9.58
CA ILE A 300 -9.43 9.43 -8.24
C ILE A 300 -8.43 10.58 -8.18
N THR A 301 -8.57 11.40 -7.15
CA THR A 301 -7.78 12.62 -6.97
C THR A 301 -6.98 12.53 -5.69
N VAL A 302 -5.67 12.72 -5.80
CA VAL A 302 -4.76 12.87 -4.66
C VAL A 302 -4.85 14.30 -4.13
N VAL A 303 -4.91 14.44 -2.80
CA VAL A 303 -4.79 15.75 -2.14
C VAL A 303 -3.34 16.21 -2.24
N ALA A 304 -3.09 17.27 -3.01
CA ALA A 304 -1.77 17.83 -3.15
C ALA A 304 -1.39 18.68 -1.91
N GLY A 305 -0.69 18.09 -0.93
CA GLY A 305 -0.02 18.85 0.12
C GLY A 305 0.27 18.05 1.39
N GLY A 306 1.56 17.81 1.69
CA GLY A 306 1.94 17.28 3.00
C GLY A 306 3.39 16.86 3.27
N VAL A 307 4.28 16.74 2.27
CA VAL A 307 5.72 16.45 2.54
C VAL A 307 6.61 17.59 2.03
N ALA A 308 6.73 18.65 2.83
CA ALA A 308 7.99 19.38 2.81
C ALA A 308 9.01 18.45 3.48
N PRO A 309 10.13 18.07 2.83
CA PRO A 309 11.21 17.42 3.55
C PRO A 309 11.63 18.35 4.69
N ASN A 310 11.71 17.81 5.91
CA ASN A 310 12.33 18.47 7.06
C ASN A 310 13.79 18.78 6.72
N THR A 311 14.05 19.88 6.03
CA THR A 311 15.34 20.52 6.01
C THR A 311 15.56 21.05 7.42
N PRO A 312 16.65 20.68 8.12
CA PRO A 312 16.99 21.33 9.38
C PRO A 312 17.02 22.83 9.12
N ARG A 313 16.22 23.57 9.90
CA ARG A 313 16.20 25.03 9.90
C ARG A 313 17.59 25.49 10.32
N SER A 314 18.49 25.65 9.35
CA SER A 314 19.84 26.15 9.56
C SER A 314 19.69 27.55 10.16
N SER A 315 20.09 27.68 11.41
CA SER A 315 20.09 28.94 12.13
C SER A 315 20.92 29.94 11.32
N ALA A 316 20.27 30.94 10.75
CA ALA A 316 20.93 32.02 10.04
C ALA A 316 21.92 32.69 11.00
N SER A 317 23.20 32.42 10.82
CA SER A 317 24.27 33.17 11.44
C SER A 317 24.47 34.42 10.61
N THR A 318 23.92 35.53 11.09
CA THR A 318 24.18 36.89 10.58
C THR A 318 25.69 37.10 10.47
N THR A 319 26.21 37.08 9.24
CA THR A 319 27.59 37.48 8.96
C THR A 319 27.54 38.89 8.38
N ALA A 320 27.93 39.87 9.20
CA ALA A 320 28.13 41.25 8.76
C ALA A 320 29.32 41.33 7.78
N PRO A 321 29.29 42.20 6.76
CA PRO A 321 30.42 42.38 5.87
C PRO A 321 31.47 43.28 6.54
N SER A 322 32.72 42.81 6.65
CA SER A 322 33.88 43.67 6.92
C SER A 322 34.69 43.89 5.62
N PRO A 323 35.23 45.10 5.42
CA PRO A 323 35.76 45.56 4.14
C PRO A 323 37.10 44.93 3.76
N SER A 324 37.29 44.85 2.45
CA SER A 324 38.49 44.43 1.72
C SER A 324 39.78 45.12 2.18
N VAL A 325 40.83 44.32 2.43
CA VAL A 325 42.22 44.77 2.49
C VAL A 325 43.02 44.03 1.42
N THR A 326 43.46 44.79 0.42
CA THR A 326 44.35 44.39 -0.67
C THR A 326 45.77 44.17 -0.14
N VAL A 327 46.37 43.02 -0.42
CA VAL A 327 47.80 42.74 -0.17
C VAL A 327 48.52 42.61 -1.53
N PRO A 328 49.63 43.34 -1.77
CA PRO A 328 50.32 43.41 -3.06
C PRO A 328 51.14 42.15 -3.38
N PRO A 329 51.53 41.94 -4.66
CA PRO A 329 52.14 40.69 -5.14
C PRO A 329 53.57 40.49 -4.62
N ALA A 330 53.92 39.22 -4.37
CA ALA A 330 55.26 38.79 -3.99
C ALA A 330 56.22 38.85 -5.18
N THR A 331 57.34 39.55 -5.02
CA THR A 331 58.51 39.52 -5.92
C THR A 331 59.32 38.23 -5.69
N GLN A 332 59.67 37.54 -6.77
CA GLN A 332 60.70 36.49 -6.76
C GLN A 332 62.10 37.11 -6.86
N ASN A 333 62.90 36.95 -5.79
CA ASN A 333 64.31 36.51 -5.76
C ASN A 333 64.88 36.70 -4.35
#